data_AF-A0A7W6XCM5-F1
#
_entry.id   AF-A0A7W6XCM5-F1
#
_cell.length_a   1.000
_cell.length_b   1.000
_cell.length_c   1.000
_cell.angle_alpha   90.00
_cell.angle_beta   90.00
_cell.angle_gamma   90.00
#
_symmetry.space_group_name_H-M   'P 1'
#
loop_
_entity.id
_entity.type
_entity.pdbx_description
1 polymer ?
#
loop_
_entity_poly.entity_id
_entity_poly.type
_entity_poly.pdbx_seq_one_letter_code
_entity_poly.pdbx_strand_id
1 'polypeptide(L)'
;MAEINDWLDDRIQEIINSPGFNENKAEFRDQAKILIVSGEAEGFTVAQIKEACGGDVERYLLDQQNAMTDVELQRKIDEDP
;
A
#
# COMPACT_ATOMS: atom_id res chain seq x y z
N MET A 1 17.52 1.97 -0.13
CA MET A 1 16.38 1.25 -0.71
C MET A 1 15.71 0.32 0.29
N ALA A 2 16.46 -0.47 1.08
CA ALA A 2 15.85 -1.28 2.14
C ALA A 2 15.05 -0.43 3.16
N GLU A 3 15.58 0.71 3.61
CA GLU A 3 14.93 1.59 4.59
C GLU A 3 13.57 2.14 4.12
N ILE A 4 13.46 2.59 2.87
CA ILE A 4 12.19 3.09 2.34
C ILE A 4 11.18 1.97 2.11
N ASN A 5 11.64 0.76 1.73
CA ASN A 5 10.75 -0.39 1.57
C ASN A 5 10.21 -0.87 2.91
N ASP A 6 11.05 -0.92 3.95
CA ASP A 6 10.65 -1.29 5.31
C ASP A 6 9.64 -0.27 5.88
N TRP A 7 9.94 1.02 5.72
CA TRP A 7 9.02 2.10 6.07
C TRP A 7 7.70 2.05 5.30
N LEU A 8 7.76 1.76 3.99
CA LEU A 8 6.56 1.62 3.16
C LEU A 8 5.70 0.45 3.64
N ASP A 9 6.29 -0.69 3.98
CA ASP A 9 5.54 -1.87 4.42
C ASP A 9 4.72 -1.55 5.68
N ASP A 10 5.38 -1.01 6.71
CA ASP A 10 4.73 -0.60 7.97
C ASP A 10 3.63 0.43 7.71
N ARG A 11 3.94 1.46 6.90
CA ARG A 11 3.01 2.54 6.61
C ARG A 11 1.81 2.09 5.77
N ILE A 12 2.00 1.13 4.88
CA ILE A 12 0.95 0.57 4.03
C ILE A 12 0.01 -0.28 4.86
N GLN A 13 0.53 -1.07 5.80
CA GLN A 13 -0.32 -1.81 6.73
C GLN A 13 -1.20 -0.88 7.58
N GLU A 14 -0.67 0.29 7.98
CA GLU A 14 -1.49 1.30 8.66
C GLU A 14 -2.56 1.93 7.77
N ILE A 15 -2.24 2.22 6.49
CA ILE A 15 -3.14 2.90 5.55
C ILE A 15 -4.21 1.96 4.99
N ILE A 16 -3.84 0.70 4.75
CA ILE A 16 -4.67 -0.37 4.17
C ILE A 16 -5.12 -1.30 5.31
N ASN A 17 -5.37 -0.75 6.48
CA ASN A 17 -5.78 -1.46 7.70
C ASN A 17 -7.06 -2.31 7.58
N SER A 18 -7.71 -2.36 6.41
CA SER A 18 -8.90 -3.17 6.15
C SER A 18 -8.80 -3.86 4.78
N PRO A 19 -9.03 -5.18 4.71
CA PRO A 19 -9.16 -5.89 3.45
C PRO A 19 -10.41 -5.43 2.70
N GLY A 20 -10.30 -5.33 1.39
CA GLY A 20 -11.35 -4.93 0.47
C GLY A 20 -10.85 -5.02 -0.96
N PHE A 21 -11.74 -5.36 -1.89
CA PHE A 21 -11.44 -5.22 -3.31
C PHE A 21 -11.82 -3.82 -3.76
N ASN A 22 -10.83 -3.10 -4.26
CA ASN A 22 -11.06 -1.87 -4.99
C ASN A 22 -10.61 -2.07 -6.43
N GLU A 23 -11.34 -1.45 -7.36
CA GLU A 23 -11.02 -1.48 -8.79
C GLU A 23 -10.41 -0.16 -9.25
N ASN A 24 -10.68 0.93 -8.51
CA ASN A 24 -10.32 2.28 -8.89
C ASN A 24 -9.17 2.82 -8.03
N LYS A 25 -8.00 3.01 -8.65
CA LYS A 25 -6.84 3.62 -7.98
C LYS A 25 -7.09 5.05 -7.51
N ALA A 26 -8.07 5.75 -8.10
CA ALA A 26 -8.40 7.13 -7.72
C ALA A 26 -8.93 7.24 -6.29
N GLU A 27 -9.53 6.16 -5.75
CA GLU A 27 -9.96 6.11 -4.35
C GLU A 27 -8.77 6.20 -3.39
N PHE A 28 -7.58 5.78 -3.84
CA PHE A 28 -6.32 5.84 -3.10
C PHE A 28 -5.56 7.15 -3.27
N ARG A 29 -6.12 8.15 -3.96
CA ARG A 29 -5.42 9.43 -4.19
C ARG A 29 -5.09 10.14 -2.89
N ASP A 30 -6.05 10.20 -1.96
CA ASP A 30 -5.85 10.83 -0.65
C ASP A 30 -4.83 10.04 0.18
N GLN A 31 -4.91 8.72 0.16
CA GLN A 31 -3.95 7.84 0.85
C GLN A 31 -2.53 7.96 0.26
N ALA A 32 -2.41 8.03 -1.07
CA ALA A 32 -1.14 8.26 -1.76
C ALA A 32 -0.54 9.62 -1.40
N LYS A 33 -1.39 10.66 -1.29
CA LYS A 33 -0.95 11.99 -0.86
C LYS A 33 -0.46 11.96 0.60
N ILE A 34 -1.18 11.28 1.49
CA ILE A 34 -0.78 11.09 2.88
C ILE A 34 0.56 10.35 2.95
N LEU A 35 0.73 9.28 2.18
CA LEU A 35 1.97 8.51 2.11
C LEU A 35 3.14 9.40 1.70
N ILE A 36 2.97 10.19 0.63
CA ILE A 36 4.02 11.10 0.15
C ILE A 36 4.39 12.13 1.23
N VAL A 37 3.41 12.77 1.86
CA VAL A 37 3.65 13.78 2.91
C VAL A 37 4.34 13.16 4.13
N SER A 38 3.93 11.95 4.53
CA SER A 38 4.58 11.22 5.63
C SER A 38 6.01 10.84 5.28
N GLY A 39 6.27 10.40 4.05
CA GLY A 39 7.62 10.06 3.61
C GLY A 39 8.54 11.27 3.51
N GLU A 40 8.02 12.43 3.08
CA GLU A 40 8.76 13.70 3.12
C GLU A 40 9.13 14.11 4.55
N ALA A 41 8.24 13.87 5.52
CA ALA A 41 8.51 14.14 6.94
C ALA A 41 9.62 13.24 7.51
N GLU A 42 9.72 12.01 7.03
CA GLU A 42 10.81 11.06 7.37
C GLU A 42 12.12 11.35 6.63
N GLY A 43 12.11 12.27 5.67
CA GLY A 43 13.29 12.67 4.90
C GLY A 43 13.45 11.94 3.55
N PHE A 44 12.44 11.18 3.12
CA PHE A 44 12.39 10.61 1.78
C PHE A 44 11.88 11.61 0.76
N THR A 45 12.42 11.58 -0.45
CA THR A 45 11.88 12.38 -1.55
C THR A 45 10.70 11.71 -2.21
N VAL A 46 9.79 12.50 -2.78
CA VAL A 46 8.66 12.00 -3.58
C VAL A 46 9.12 11.05 -4.69
N ALA A 47 10.28 11.31 -5.29
CA ALA A 47 10.87 10.46 -6.33
C ALA A 47 11.23 9.07 -5.78
N GLN A 48 11.86 9.00 -4.61
CA GLN A 48 12.21 7.73 -3.96
C GLN A 48 10.95 6.95 -3.59
N ILE A 49 9.93 7.62 -3.04
CA ILE A 49 8.65 6.98 -2.68
C ILE A 49 7.98 6.41 -3.93
N LYS A 50 7.90 7.20 -5.01
CA LYS A 50 7.36 6.72 -6.28
C LYS A 50 8.16 5.56 -6.84
N GLU A 51 9.48 5.65 -6.86
CA GLU A 51 10.35 4.58 -7.36
C GLU A 51 10.16 3.28 -6.58
N ALA A 52 10.08 3.36 -5.25
CA ALA A 52 9.81 2.22 -4.39
C ALA A 52 8.40 1.64 -4.62
N CYS A 53 7.41 2.48 -4.94
CA CYS A 53 6.07 2.06 -5.35
C CYS A 53 5.96 1.63 -6.83
N GLY A 54 7.06 1.52 -7.59
CA GLY A 54 7.03 1.14 -9.01
C GLY A 54 6.52 2.24 -9.95
N GLY A 55 6.53 3.50 -9.51
CA GLY A 55 6.20 4.71 -10.27
C GLY A 55 4.83 5.32 -9.94
N ASP A 56 3.84 4.49 -9.64
CA ASP A 56 2.45 4.88 -9.36
C ASP A 56 2.04 4.46 -7.94
N VAL A 57 2.13 5.39 -6.98
CA VAL A 57 1.77 5.13 -5.57
C VAL A 57 0.31 4.70 -5.42
N GLU A 58 -0.63 5.34 -6.13
CA GLU A 58 -2.05 4.99 -6.10
C GLU A 58 -2.28 3.55 -6.56
N ARG A 59 -1.57 3.13 -7.62
CA ARG A 59 -1.68 1.76 -8.14
C ARG A 59 -1.05 0.77 -7.17
N TYR A 60 0.08 1.14 -6.56
CA TYR A 60 0.74 0.30 -5.57
C TYR A 60 -0.16 0.02 -4.37
N LEU A 61 -0.81 1.05 -3.80
CA LEU A 61 -1.75 0.86 -2.69
C LEU A 61 -2.95 -0.03 -3.08
N LEU A 62 -3.49 0.15 -4.27
CA LEU A 62 -4.56 -0.70 -4.80
C LEU A 62 -4.15 -2.18 -4.86
N ASP A 63 -2.99 -2.45 -5.45
CA ASP A 63 -2.44 -3.81 -5.58
C ASP A 63 -2.18 -4.43 -4.19
N GLN A 64 -1.65 -3.66 -3.23
CA GLN A 64 -1.42 -4.13 -1.86
C GLN A 64 -2.71 -4.50 -1.13
N GLN A 65 -3.78 -3.69 -1.24
CA GLN A 65 -5.07 -4.03 -0.64
C GLN A 65 -5.70 -5.28 -1.25
N ASN A 66 -5.68 -5.38 -2.58
CA ASN A 66 -6.24 -6.53 -3.27
C ASN A 66 -5.45 -7.81 -2.94
N ALA A 67 -4.12 -7.73 -2.85
CA ALA A 67 -3.29 -8.85 -2.43
C ALA A 67 -3.57 -9.27 -0.97
N MET A 68 -3.71 -8.33 -0.04
CA MET A 68 -4.09 -8.64 1.34
C MET A 68 -5.47 -9.32 1.41
N THR A 69 -6.42 -8.85 0.62
CA THR A 69 -7.77 -9.41 0.55
C THR A 69 -7.77 -10.82 -0.04
N ASP A 70 -6.96 -11.07 -1.06
CA ASP A 70 -6.79 -12.39 -1.68
C ASP A 70 -6.21 -13.40 -0.68
N VAL A 71 -5.18 -13.02 0.07
CA VAL A 71 -4.58 -13.85 1.13
C VAL A 71 -5.60 -14.17 2.22
N GLU A 72 -6.37 -13.18 2.68
CA GLU A 72 -7.40 -13.38 3.70
C GLU A 72 -8.56 -14.24 3.19
N LEU A 73 -8.95 -14.11 1.92
CA LEU A 73 -9.95 -14.96 1.29
C LEU A 73 -9.46 -16.41 1.18
N GLN A 74 -8.22 -16.61 0.77
CA GLN A 74 -7.61 -17.93 0.66
C GLN A 74 -7.50 -18.64 2.01
N ARG A 75 -7.17 -17.89 3.09
CA ARG A 75 -7.18 -18.42 4.46
C ARG A 75 -8.56 -18.91 4.88
N LYS A 76 -9.61 -18.12 4.61
CA LYS A 76 -10.99 -18.51 4.92
C LYS A 76 -11.44 -19.76 4.17
N ILE A 77 -11.00 -19.93 2.92
CA ILE A 77 -11.32 -21.14 2.13
C ILE A 77 -10.59 -22.37 2.68
N ASP A 78 -9.35 -22.21 3.17
CA ASP A 78 -8.57 -23.31 3.76
C ASP A 78 -9.07 -23.72 5.16
N GLU A 79 -9.66 -22.78 5.91
CA GLU A 79 -10.25 -23.03 7.24
C GLU A 79 -11.67 -23.62 7.23
N ASP A 80 -12.35 -23.68 6.08
CA ASP A 80 -13.67 -24.32 5.90
C ASP A 80 -13.52 -25.69 5.18
N PRO A 81 -13.44 -26.83 5.92
CA PRO A 81 -13.31 -28.17 5.35
C PRO A 81 -14.60 -28.76 4.75
#